data_AF-A0A1C4FZA0-F1
#
_entry.id   AF-A0A1C4FZA0-F1
#
_cell.length_a   1.000
_cell.length_b   1.000
_cell.length_c   1.000
_cell.angle_alpha   90.00
_cell.angle_beta   90.00
_cell.angle_gamma   90.00
#
_symmetry.space_group_name_H-M   'P 1'
#
loop_
_entity.id
_entity.type
_entity.pdbx_description
1 polymer ?
#
loop_
_entity_poly.entity_id
_entity_poly.type
_entity_poly.pdbx_seq_one_letter_code
_entity_poly.pdbx_strand_id
1 'polypeptide(L)'
;MKKNRAFLKWAGGKYPLLEDIGRYLPKGECLIEPFVGAGSVFLNTTYPRYILADINSDLISLYNIVKDRPDEYVQHARELFMPATNQSVIYYQLREEFNQCQDPFRRALLFLYLNRHGYNGLCRYNLRGEFNVPFGRYKKPYFPEVELYQFAEKAQNAFFYCESYADSMARADENSVIYCDPPYAPLSATANFTAYHTNSFSLEHQAHLATIAENLVQNRIPVLISNHDTALTREWYHQAKLHVVKVRRSISSNGGTRKKVDELLALYCPATL
;
A
#
# COMPACT_ATOMS: atom_id res chain seq x y z
N MET A 1 -4.92 5.71 21.24
CA MET A 1 -3.71 6.00 20.43
C MET A 1 -4.08 7.01 19.36
N LYS A 2 -3.32 8.10 19.19
CA LYS A 2 -3.54 9.03 18.06
C LYS A 2 -3.10 8.31 16.79
N LYS A 3 -4.01 8.13 15.82
CA LYS A 3 -3.70 7.49 14.54
C LYS A 3 -3.17 8.52 13.56
N ASN A 4 -2.07 8.20 12.87
CA ASN A 4 -1.48 9.02 11.81
C ASN A 4 -2.05 8.59 10.47
N ARG A 5 -2.43 9.56 9.63
CA ARG A 5 -2.94 9.29 8.28
C ARG A 5 -1.80 9.31 7.28
N ALA A 6 -1.93 8.48 6.25
CA ALA A 6 -1.06 8.57 5.09
C ALA A 6 -1.34 9.83 4.28
N PHE A 7 -0.28 10.38 3.67
CA PHE A 7 -0.38 11.54 2.78
C PHE A 7 -0.90 11.17 1.38
N LEU A 8 -0.97 9.89 1.02
CA LEU A 8 -1.63 9.39 -0.20
C LEU A 8 -3.02 8.82 0.09
N LYS A 9 -3.94 8.98 -0.87
CA LYS A 9 -5.13 8.13 -0.98
C LYS A 9 -4.72 6.83 -1.65
N TRP A 10 -5.03 5.69 -1.07
CA TRP A 10 -4.60 4.40 -1.62
C TRP A 10 -5.68 3.35 -1.47
N ALA A 11 -5.85 2.54 -2.51
CA ALA A 11 -6.73 1.40 -2.44
C ALA A 11 -6.23 0.42 -1.38
N GLY A 12 -7.13 -0.16 -0.59
CA GLY A 12 -6.76 -1.13 0.45
C GLY A 12 -6.19 -0.54 1.74
N GLY A 13 -6.13 0.79 1.89
CA GLY A 13 -5.56 1.45 3.06
C GLY A 13 -6.06 0.89 4.41
N LYS A 14 -5.13 0.44 5.24
CA LYS A 14 -5.39 -0.30 6.49
C LYS A 14 -5.74 0.55 7.70
N TYR A 15 -5.95 1.85 7.53
CA TYR A 15 -6.30 2.77 8.61
C TYR A 15 -7.45 2.28 9.53
N PRO A 16 -8.54 1.67 9.02
CA PRO A 16 -9.59 1.11 9.88
C PRO A 16 -9.16 -0.13 10.68
N LEU A 17 -8.15 -0.87 10.21
CA LEU A 17 -7.69 -2.16 10.74
C LEU A 17 -6.46 -2.05 11.63
N LEU A 18 -5.93 -0.86 11.83
CA LEU A 18 -4.68 -0.65 12.58
C LEU A 18 -4.73 -1.20 14.01
N GLU A 19 -5.89 -1.20 14.66
CA GLU A 19 -6.05 -1.74 16.01
C GLU A 19 -5.98 -3.27 16.01
N ASP A 20 -6.63 -3.92 15.04
CA ASP A 20 -6.59 -5.38 14.91
C ASP A 20 -5.22 -5.86 14.44
N ILE A 21 -4.61 -5.18 13.46
CA ILE A 21 -3.24 -5.46 13.01
C ILE A 21 -2.28 -5.29 14.19
N GLY A 22 -2.33 -4.16 14.91
CA GLY A 22 -1.46 -3.91 16.06
C GLY A 22 -1.64 -4.91 17.22
N ARG A 23 -2.79 -5.57 17.32
CA ARG A 23 -3.02 -6.63 18.31
C ARG A 23 -2.26 -7.92 17.97
N TYR A 24 -2.14 -8.25 16.69
CA TYR A 24 -1.56 -9.53 16.23
C TYR A 24 -0.15 -9.39 15.66
N LEU A 25 0.27 -8.18 15.30
CA LEU A 25 1.60 -7.91 14.76
C LEU A 25 2.64 -8.07 15.89
N PRO A 26 3.58 -9.03 15.79
CA PRO A 26 4.60 -9.25 16.81
C PRO A 26 5.53 -8.06 16.99
N LYS A 27 6.28 -8.02 18.08
CA LYS A 27 7.36 -7.04 18.26
C LYS A 27 8.66 -7.57 17.63
N GLY A 28 9.53 -6.65 17.23
CA GLY A 28 10.88 -6.93 16.75
C GLY A 28 11.67 -5.64 16.58
N GLU A 29 12.83 -5.72 15.95
CA GLU A 29 13.66 -4.54 15.68
C GLU A 29 13.43 -3.94 14.29
N CYS A 30 13.06 -4.77 13.32
CA CYS A 30 12.76 -4.37 11.96
C CYS A 30 11.34 -4.77 11.57
N LEU A 31 10.55 -3.84 11.04
CA LEU A 31 9.34 -4.20 10.31
C LEU A 31 9.61 -4.15 8.81
N ILE A 32 9.35 -5.27 8.15
CA ILE A 32 9.39 -5.39 6.69
C ILE A 32 7.96 -5.33 6.17
N GLU A 33 7.67 -4.40 5.26
CA GLU A 33 6.41 -4.33 4.52
C GLU A 33 6.66 -4.52 3.01
N PRO A 34 6.51 -5.75 2.48
CA PRO A 34 6.71 -6.06 1.05
C PRO A 34 5.71 -5.39 0.09
N PHE A 35 4.62 -4.86 0.65
CA PHE A 35 3.51 -4.21 -0.06
C PHE A 35 3.13 -2.92 0.66
N VAL A 36 4.08 -1.99 0.83
CA VAL A 36 3.89 -0.84 1.72
C VAL A 36 2.69 0.03 1.32
N GLY A 37 2.41 0.16 0.01
CA GLY A 37 1.34 1.04 -0.48
C GLY A 37 1.43 2.43 0.19
N ALA A 38 0.34 2.93 0.76
CA ALA A 38 0.31 4.20 1.50
C ALA A 38 1.03 4.20 2.89
N GLY A 39 1.60 3.07 3.34
CA GLY A 39 2.37 3.00 4.59
C GLY A 39 1.55 3.20 5.86
N SER A 40 0.28 2.78 5.88
CA SER A 40 -0.59 2.98 7.06
C SER A 40 -0.08 2.24 8.29
N VAL A 41 0.45 1.02 8.15
CA VAL A 41 0.99 0.24 9.27
C VAL A 41 2.32 0.81 9.73
N PHE A 42 3.24 1.09 8.81
CA PHE A 42 4.44 1.88 9.05
C PHE A 42 4.13 3.11 9.91
N LEU A 43 3.28 4.04 9.45
CA LEU A 43 2.98 5.30 10.15
C LEU A 43 2.37 5.14 11.55
N ASN A 44 1.86 3.95 11.91
CA ASN A 44 1.12 3.71 13.16
C ASN A 44 1.72 2.60 14.04
N THR A 45 2.90 2.10 13.72
CA THR A 45 3.68 1.16 14.55
C THR A 45 4.95 1.81 15.08
N THR A 46 5.65 1.18 16.00
CA THR A 46 6.95 1.67 16.49
C THR A 46 7.96 0.54 16.43
N TYR A 47 8.83 0.59 15.42
CA TYR A 47 10.00 -0.28 15.29
C TYR A 47 11.26 0.59 15.19
N PRO A 48 12.41 0.11 15.68
CA PRO A 48 13.70 0.77 15.49
C PRO A 48 14.05 1.06 14.02
N ARG A 49 13.79 0.12 13.10
CA ARG A 49 14.00 0.30 11.66
C ARG A 49 12.88 -0.31 10.82
N TYR A 50 12.80 0.13 9.57
CA TYR A 50 11.82 -0.37 8.59
C TYR A 50 12.48 -0.66 7.24
N ILE A 51 12.04 -1.75 6.60
CA ILE A 51 12.32 -2.05 5.19
C ILE A 51 10.97 -2.05 4.48
N LEU A 52 10.76 -1.07 3.60
CA LEU A 52 9.47 -0.80 2.98
C LEU A 52 9.61 -0.98 1.48
N ALA A 53 8.86 -1.91 0.90
CA ALA A 53 8.95 -2.23 -0.51
C ALA A 53 7.59 -2.18 -1.19
N ASP A 54 7.61 -1.82 -2.48
CA ASP A 54 6.46 -1.90 -3.38
C ASP A 54 6.99 -2.09 -4.80
N ILE A 55 6.20 -2.72 -5.67
CA ILE A 55 6.55 -2.86 -7.08
C ILE A 55 6.37 -1.55 -7.86
N ASN A 56 5.64 -0.58 -7.29
CA ASN A 56 5.41 0.71 -7.91
C ASN A 56 6.63 1.63 -7.75
N SER A 57 7.38 1.81 -8.84
CA SER A 57 8.57 2.66 -8.87
C SER A 57 8.30 4.14 -8.60
N ASP A 58 7.17 4.69 -9.06
CA ASP A 58 6.80 6.09 -8.80
C ASP A 58 6.54 6.33 -7.31
N LEU A 59 5.91 5.35 -6.64
CA LEU A 59 5.65 5.39 -5.20
C LEU A 59 6.96 5.40 -4.39
N ILE A 60 7.87 4.47 -4.70
CA ILE A 60 9.15 4.36 -4.00
C ILE A 60 10.05 5.58 -4.27
N SER A 61 10.06 6.08 -5.50
CA SER A 61 10.77 7.32 -5.86
C SER A 61 10.25 8.50 -5.05
N LEU A 62 8.93 8.68 -5.00
CA LEU A 62 8.28 9.70 -4.17
C LEU A 62 8.68 9.58 -2.69
N TYR A 63 8.67 8.38 -2.12
CA TYR A 63 9.00 8.19 -0.72
C TYR A 63 10.45 8.58 -0.38
N ASN A 64 11.42 8.21 -1.22
CA ASN A 64 12.80 8.65 -1.04
C ASN A 64 12.93 10.18 -1.17
N ILE A 65 12.24 10.80 -2.14
CA ILE A 65 12.26 12.27 -2.29
C ILE A 65 11.68 12.98 -1.06
N VAL A 66 10.55 12.52 -0.52
CA VAL A 66 9.94 13.10 0.69
C VAL A 66 10.83 12.87 1.91
N LYS A 67 11.52 11.74 1.99
CA LYS A 67 12.50 11.45 3.05
C LYS A 67 13.69 12.42 3.00
N ASP A 68 14.26 12.62 1.81
CA ASP A 68 15.55 13.29 1.65
C ASP A 68 15.42 14.82 1.49
N ARG A 69 14.31 15.29 0.90
CA ARG A 69 14.07 16.70 0.56
C ARG A 69 12.65 17.17 0.97
N PRO A 70 12.24 17.01 2.24
CA PRO A 70 10.85 17.26 2.67
C PRO A 70 10.41 18.71 2.46
N ASP A 71 11.20 19.70 2.87
CA ASP A 71 10.83 21.12 2.80
C ASP A 71 10.62 21.57 1.35
N GLU A 72 11.58 21.22 0.49
CA GLU A 72 11.55 21.55 -0.93
C GLU A 72 10.38 20.85 -1.63
N TYR A 73 10.16 19.57 -1.34
CA TYR A 73 9.02 18.82 -1.88
C TYR A 73 7.69 19.46 -1.46
N VAL A 74 7.52 19.78 -0.17
CA VAL A 74 6.29 20.38 0.36
C VAL A 74 6.05 21.74 -0.28
N GLN A 75 7.08 22.57 -0.41
CA GLN A 75 6.98 23.89 -1.05
C GLN A 75 6.44 23.78 -2.48
N HIS A 76 7.08 22.98 -3.34
CA HIS A 76 6.67 22.84 -4.73
C HIS A 76 5.36 22.07 -4.89
N ALA A 77 5.10 21.07 -4.05
CA ALA A 77 3.85 20.32 -4.12
C ALA A 77 2.66 21.23 -3.79
N ARG A 78 2.81 22.15 -2.82
CA ARG A 78 1.75 23.09 -2.42
C ARG A 78 1.28 23.97 -3.57
N GLU A 79 2.18 24.37 -4.48
CA GLU A 79 1.87 25.19 -5.66
C GLU A 79 0.89 24.49 -6.61
N LEU A 80 0.85 23.15 -6.61
CA LEU A 80 -0.07 22.36 -7.42
C LEU A 80 -1.47 22.22 -6.79
N PHE A 81 -1.70 22.71 -5.56
CA PHE A 81 -2.96 22.56 -4.83
C PHE A 81 -3.76 23.87 -4.76
N MET A 82 -3.78 24.60 -5.87
CA MET A 82 -4.45 25.89 -6.03
C MET A 82 -5.79 25.75 -6.78
N PRO A 83 -6.75 26.67 -6.61
CA PRO A 83 -8.00 26.63 -7.40
C PRO A 83 -7.76 26.63 -8.92
N ALA A 84 -6.69 27.30 -9.37
CA ALA A 84 -6.29 27.36 -10.78
C ALA A 84 -5.90 25.98 -11.36
N THR A 85 -5.31 25.10 -10.54
CA THR A 85 -4.90 23.75 -10.97
C THR A 85 -6.02 22.72 -10.82
N ASN A 86 -7.12 23.04 -10.14
CA ASN A 86 -8.28 22.15 -9.97
C ASN A 86 -9.28 22.26 -11.15
N GLN A 87 -8.77 22.22 -12.38
CA GLN A 87 -9.54 22.30 -13.62
C GLN A 87 -9.28 21.05 -14.45
N SER A 88 -10.32 20.53 -15.12
CA SER A 88 -10.19 19.29 -15.90
C SER A 88 -9.14 19.39 -17.00
N VAL A 89 -9.00 20.55 -17.65
CA VAL A 89 -8.01 20.78 -18.70
C VAL A 89 -6.59 20.70 -18.12
N ILE A 90 -6.34 21.42 -17.02
CA ILE A 90 -5.04 21.43 -16.34
C ILE A 90 -4.68 20.02 -15.81
N TYR A 91 -5.65 19.30 -15.24
CA TYR A 91 -5.43 17.93 -14.76
C TYR A 91 -4.91 17.02 -15.88
N TYR A 92 -5.50 17.08 -17.08
CA TYR A 92 -5.06 16.24 -18.19
C TYR A 92 -3.71 16.66 -18.78
N GLN A 93 -3.41 17.96 -18.80
CA GLN A 93 -2.08 18.47 -19.17
C GLN A 93 -1.00 17.97 -18.20
N LEU A 94 -1.22 18.10 -16.89
CA LEU A 94 -0.29 17.63 -15.87
C LEU A 94 -0.16 16.10 -15.85
N ARG A 95 -1.22 15.37 -16.23
CA ARG A 95 -1.16 13.91 -16.40
C ARG A 95 -0.32 13.50 -17.61
N GLU A 96 -0.44 14.23 -18.71
CA GLU A 96 0.40 14.01 -19.89
C GLU A 96 1.86 14.35 -19.59
N GLU A 97 2.11 15.47 -18.91
CA GLU A 97 3.42 15.84 -18.40
C GLU A 97 4.00 14.72 -17.53
N PHE A 98 3.24 14.18 -16.58
CA PHE A 98 3.67 13.07 -15.75
C PHE A 98 4.07 11.83 -16.58
N ASN A 99 3.33 11.50 -17.64
CA ASN A 99 3.64 10.35 -18.48
C ASN A 99 4.91 10.54 -19.34
N GLN A 100 5.25 11.79 -19.68
CA GLN A 100 6.42 12.12 -20.50
C GLN A 100 7.67 12.49 -19.67
N CYS A 101 7.46 12.95 -18.44
CA CYS A 101 8.51 13.45 -17.56
C CYS A 101 9.46 12.34 -17.11
N GLN A 102 10.76 12.58 -17.24
CA GLN A 102 11.84 11.69 -16.76
C GLN A 102 12.51 12.21 -15.48
N ASP A 103 12.24 13.46 -15.07
CA ASP A 103 12.79 14.03 -13.84
C ASP A 103 12.07 13.43 -12.61
N PRO A 104 12.77 12.68 -11.73
CA PRO A 104 12.14 12.02 -10.58
C PRO A 104 11.43 13.00 -9.65
N PHE A 105 12.01 14.20 -9.44
CA PHE A 105 11.45 15.18 -8.52
C PHE A 105 10.11 15.72 -9.04
N ARG A 106 10.06 16.17 -10.30
CA ARG A 106 8.83 16.63 -10.94
C ARG A 106 7.78 15.52 -11.03
N ARG A 107 8.18 14.29 -11.37
CA ARG A 107 7.27 13.13 -11.34
C ARG A 107 6.64 12.93 -9.97
N ALA A 108 7.40 13.02 -8.88
CA ALA A 108 6.89 12.86 -7.52
C ALA A 108 5.85 13.95 -7.16
N LEU A 109 6.12 15.22 -7.51
CA LEU A 109 5.17 16.32 -7.32
C LEU A 109 3.84 16.05 -8.05
N LEU A 110 3.93 15.68 -9.32
CA LEU A 110 2.78 15.37 -10.16
C LEU A 110 2.04 14.13 -9.67
N PHE A 111 2.74 13.12 -9.14
CA PHE A 111 2.14 11.91 -8.59
C PHE A 111 1.20 12.23 -7.41
N LEU A 112 1.62 13.08 -6.46
CA LEU A 112 0.77 13.52 -5.36
C LEU A 112 -0.42 14.36 -5.86
N TYR A 113 -0.19 15.26 -6.82
CA TYR A 113 -1.26 16.03 -7.45
C TYR A 113 -2.30 15.10 -8.08
N LEU A 114 -1.89 14.17 -8.92
CA LEU A 114 -2.74 13.20 -9.61
C LEU A 114 -3.49 12.30 -8.62
N ASN A 115 -2.85 11.89 -7.53
CA ASN A 115 -3.49 11.10 -6.48
C ASN A 115 -4.65 11.87 -5.79
N ARG A 116 -4.45 13.16 -5.52
CA ARG A 116 -5.43 13.97 -4.79
C ARG A 116 -6.52 14.57 -5.68
N HIS A 117 -6.22 14.83 -6.95
CA HIS A 117 -7.15 15.40 -7.94
C HIS A 117 -7.82 14.34 -8.82
N GLY A 118 -7.22 13.17 -8.97
CA GLY A 118 -7.72 12.06 -9.78
C GLY A 118 -8.83 11.27 -9.12
N TYR A 119 -9.64 10.61 -9.94
CA TYR A 119 -10.82 9.86 -9.53
C TYR A 119 -10.52 8.84 -8.42
N ASN A 120 -11.15 9.03 -7.26
CA ASN A 120 -11.05 8.19 -6.07
C ASN A 120 -9.63 7.94 -5.53
N GLY A 121 -8.63 8.72 -5.96
CA GLY A 121 -7.23 8.47 -5.61
C GLY A 121 -6.74 7.11 -6.10
N LEU A 122 -7.28 6.64 -7.23
CA LEU A 122 -6.74 5.46 -7.90
C LEU A 122 -5.31 5.73 -8.37
N CYS A 123 -4.50 4.68 -8.36
CA CYS A 123 -3.21 4.64 -9.03
C CYS A 123 -3.31 3.55 -10.09
N ARG A 124 -3.34 3.93 -11.37
CA ARG A 124 -3.56 2.99 -12.48
C ARG A 124 -2.80 3.41 -13.73
N TYR A 125 -2.11 2.43 -14.29
CA TYR A 125 -1.34 2.55 -15.51
C TYR A 125 -1.90 1.62 -16.58
N ASN A 126 -1.70 1.96 -17.85
CA ASN A 126 -1.92 1.02 -18.94
C ASN A 126 -0.70 0.12 -19.16
N LEU A 127 -0.75 -0.78 -20.15
CA LEU A 127 0.36 -1.69 -20.48
C LEU A 127 1.62 -0.97 -21.00
N ARG A 128 1.52 0.31 -21.36
CA ARG A 128 2.67 1.15 -21.75
C ARG A 128 3.30 1.87 -20.55
N GLY A 129 2.81 1.64 -19.33
CA GLY A 129 3.27 2.34 -18.14
C GLY A 129 2.74 3.77 -18.01
N GLU A 130 1.73 4.16 -18.79
CA GLU A 130 1.16 5.52 -18.73
C GLU A 130 0.01 5.58 -17.73
N PHE A 131 0.08 6.54 -16.80
CA PHE A 131 -0.98 6.83 -15.84
C PHE A 131 -2.25 7.32 -16.55
N ASN A 132 -3.38 6.68 -16.27
CA ASN A 132 -4.62 6.87 -17.05
C ASN A 132 -5.88 7.11 -16.19
N VAL A 133 -5.72 7.56 -14.94
CA VAL A 133 -6.86 7.88 -14.06
C VAL A 133 -7.52 9.19 -14.51
N PRO A 134 -8.86 9.25 -14.63
CA PRO A 134 -9.57 10.48 -15.03
C PRO A 134 -9.67 11.50 -13.88
N PHE A 135 -10.03 12.74 -14.22
CA PHE A 135 -10.20 13.81 -13.23
C PHE A 135 -11.33 13.50 -12.22
N GLY A 136 -11.08 13.71 -10.94
CA GLY A 136 -11.98 13.34 -9.84
C GLY A 136 -13.06 14.37 -9.49
N ARG A 137 -13.00 15.59 -10.04
CA ARG A 137 -14.00 16.67 -9.84
C ARG A 137 -14.28 17.01 -8.37
N TYR A 138 -13.25 16.96 -7.52
CA TYR A 138 -13.37 17.36 -6.13
C TYR A 138 -13.52 18.88 -6.00
N LYS A 139 -14.34 19.34 -5.06
CA LYS A 139 -14.52 20.78 -4.79
C LYS A 139 -13.22 21.46 -4.37
N LYS A 140 -12.50 20.84 -3.44
CA LYS A 140 -11.21 21.32 -2.92
C LYS A 140 -10.38 20.11 -2.47
N PRO A 141 -9.44 19.62 -3.28
CA PRO A 141 -8.47 18.61 -2.88
C PRO A 141 -7.69 19.06 -1.64
N TYR A 142 -7.55 18.17 -0.66
CA TYR A 142 -6.78 18.43 0.55
C TYR A 142 -5.27 18.27 0.27
N PHE A 143 -4.48 19.28 0.62
CA PHE A 143 -3.02 19.22 0.60
C PHE A 143 -2.51 18.63 1.93
N PRO A 144 -1.85 17.46 1.91
CA PRO A 144 -1.51 16.70 3.12
C PRO A 144 -0.17 17.14 3.74
N GLU A 145 -0.06 18.43 4.07
CA GLU A 145 1.19 19.02 4.55
C GLU A 145 1.69 18.38 5.86
N VAL A 146 0.79 18.25 6.84
CA VAL A 146 1.12 17.67 8.14
C VAL A 146 1.53 16.20 7.97
N GLU A 147 0.79 15.44 7.14
CA GLU A 147 1.10 14.04 6.89
C GLU A 147 2.41 13.84 6.12
N LEU A 148 2.81 14.78 5.25
CA LEU A 148 4.09 14.75 4.55
C LEU A 148 5.26 14.89 5.53
N TYR A 149 5.22 15.88 6.44
CA TYR A 149 6.27 16.04 7.44
C TYR A 149 6.32 14.88 8.44
N GLN A 150 5.16 14.36 8.88
CA GLN A 150 5.09 13.17 9.73
C GLN A 150 5.70 11.94 9.05
N PHE A 151 5.44 11.77 7.75
CA PHE A 151 6.05 10.70 6.96
C PHE A 151 7.57 10.89 6.88
N ALA A 152 8.04 12.09 6.53
CA ALA A 152 9.47 12.39 6.38
C ALA A 152 10.27 12.17 7.67
N GLU A 153 9.72 12.60 8.81
CA GLU A 153 10.32 12.37 10.13
C GLU A 153 10.47 10.88 10.41
N LYS A 154 9.40 10.10 10.19
CA LYS A 154 9.44 8.66 10.42
C LYS A 154 10.34 7.93 9.42
N ALA A 155 10.40 8.40 8.18
CA ALA A 155 11.16 7.81 7.08
C ALA A 155 12.67 7.83 7.32
N GLN A 156 13.17 8.62 8.28
CA GLN A 156 14.59 8.60 8.65
C GLN A 156 15.05 7.23 9.16
N ASN A 157 14.14 6.44 9.74
CA ASN A 157 14.40 5.07 10.19
C ASN A 157 13.96 4.00 9.17
N ALA A 158 13.70 4.39 7.92
CA ALA A 158 13.19 3.49 6.89
C ALA A 158 14.09 3.45 5.64
N PHE A 159 14.18 2.28 5.02
CA PHE A 159 14.72 2.10 3.68
C PHE A 159 13.60 1.71 2.71
N PHE A 160 13.56 2.36 1.55
CA PHE A 160 12.53 2.13 0.54
C PHE A 160 13.11 1.43 -0.68
N TYR A 161 12.51 0.31 -1.09
CA TYR A 161 12.97 -0.51 -2.21
C TYR A 161 11.87 -0.72 -3.25
N CYS A 162 12.22 -0.56 -4.53
CA CYS A 162 11.34 -0.88 -5.65
C CYS A 162 11.68 -2.28 -6.13
N GLU A 163 11.05 -3.29 -5.54
CA GLU A 163 11.34 -4.70 -5.80
C GLU A 163 10.12 -5.58 -5.54
N SER A 164 10.22 -6.86 -5.87
CA SER A 164 9.12 -7.80 -5.66
C SER A 164 8.96 -8.14 -4.16
N TYR A 165 7.81 -8.71 -3.82
CA TYR A 165 7.57 -9.18 -2.46
C TYR A 165 8.55 -10.28 -2.03
N ALA A 166 8.97 -11.14 -2.96
CA ALA A 166 9.91 -12.21 -2.66
C ALA A 166 11.30 -11.65 -2.30
N ASP A 167 11.79 -10.68 -3.09
CA ASP A 167 13.09 -10.05 -2.86
C ASP A 167 13.13 -9.28 -1.53
N SER A 168 12.07 -8.52 -1.25
CA SER A 168 11.98 -7.75 0.00
C SER A 168 11.81 -8.65 1.24
N MET A 169 11.06 -9.75 1.14
CA MET A 169 10.96 -10.75 2.20
C MET A 169 12.28 -11.49 2.45
N ALA A 170 13.11 -11.68 1.41
CA ALA A 170 14.43 -12.28 1.54
C ALA A 170 15.45 -11.40 2.28
N ARG A 171 15.14 -10.11 2.52
CA ARG A 171 15.95 -9.21 3.36
C ARG A 171 15.78 -9.47 4.86
N ALA A 172 14.84 -10.32 5.26
CA ALA A 172 14.55 -10.57 6.66
C ALA A 172 15.70 -11.27 7.38
N ASP A 173 15.99 -10.79 8.58
CA ASP A 173 16.92 -11.38 9.55
C ASP A 173 16.14 -11.89 10.79
N GLU A 174 16.84 -12.49 11.75
CA GLU A 174 16.25 -13.01 12.98
C GLU A 174 15.57 -11.94 13.87
N ASN A 175 15.83 -10.66 13.62
CA ASN A 175 15.26 -9.52 14.36
C ASN A 175 14.09 -8.86 13.61
N SER A 176 13.69 -9.44 12.48
CA SER A 176 12.66 -8.92 11.60
C SER A 176 11.27 -9.46 11.92
N VAL A 177 10.26 -8.64 11.72
CA VAL A 177 8.84 -8.98 11.64
C VAL A 177 8.37 -8.58 10.25
N ILE A 178 7.58 -9.42 9.59
CA ILE A 178 7.05 -9.10 8.26
C ILE A 178 5.54 -8.89 8.32
N TYR A 179 5.07 -7.79 7.74
CA TYR A 179 3.65 -7.55 7.50
C TYR A 179 3.38 -7.49 5.99
N CYS A 180 2.54 -8.41 5.51
CA CYS A 180 2.17 -8.51 4.11
C CYS A 180 0.72 -8.06 3.89
N ASP A 181 0.55 -7.08 3.01
CA ASP A 181 -0.75 -6.60 2.55
C ASP A 181 -0.87 -6.69 1.02
N PRO A 182 -0.92 -7.91 0.45
CA PRO A 182 -0.94 -8.09 -0.99
C PRO A 182 -2.21 -7.49 -1.61
N PRO A 183 -2.24 -7.24 -2.94
CA PRO A 183 -3.51 -7.05 -3.65
C PRO A 183 -4.46 -8.22 -3.36
N TYR A 184 -5.74 -7.95 -3.12
CA TYR A 184 -6.64 -8.96 -2.56
C TYR A 184 -7.05 -10.04 -3.55
N ALA A 185 -7.24 -11.24 -3.01
CA ALA A 185 -7.75 -12.37 -3.77
C ALA A 185 -9.18 -12.08 -4.28
N PRO A 186 -9.55 -12.63 -5.45
CA PRO A 186 -10.90 -12.48 -5.98
C PRO A 186 -11.95 -13.07 -5.03
N LEU A 187 -13.10 -12.39 -4.91
CA LEU A 187 -14.19 -12.80 -4.01
C LEU A 187 -14.96 -14.04 -4.50
N SER A 188 -14.82 -14.40 -5.77
CA SER A 188 -15.39 -15.64 -6.33
C SER A 188 -14.57 -16.13 -7.52
N ALA A 189 -14.61 -17.45 -7.76
CA ALA A 189 -14.04 -18.07 -8.95
C ALA A 189 -14.63 -17.50 -10.27
N THR A 190 -15.86 -16.96 -10.24
CA THR A 190 -16.51 -16.32 -11.39
C THR A 190 -16.07 -14.87 -11.62
N ALA A 191 -15.60 -14.16 -10.58
CA ALA A 191 -14.96 -12.85 -10.74
C ALA A 191 -13.58 -12.95 -11.41
N ASN A 192 -13.03 -14.17 -11.47
CA ASN A 192 -11.79 -14.53 -12.14
C ASN A 192 -11.93 -14.53 -13.68
N PHE A 193 -13.12 -14.85 -14.19
CA PHE A 193 -13.34 -15.03 -15.63
C PHE A 193 -13.35 -13.70 -16.43
N THR A 194 -13.53 -12.56 -15.76
CA THR A 194 -13.52 -11.22 -16.37
C THR A 194 -12.20 -10.47 -16.21
N ALA A 195 -11.19 -11.06 -15.56
CA ALA A 195 -9.92 -10.40 -15.23
C ALA A 195 -8.71 -11.14 -15.83
N TYR A 196 -8.70 -11.36 -17.15
CA TYR A 196 -7.45 -11.61 -17.88
C TYR A 196 -6.65 -10.30 -17.93
N HIS A 197 -5.98 -9.95 -16.83
CA HIS A 197 -5.03 -8.84 -16.77
C HIS A 197 -3.63 -9.38 -16.54
N THR A 198 -2.81 -9.31 -17.58
CA THR A 198 -1.44 -9.84 -17.70
C THR A 198 -0.38 -9.11 -16.87
N ASN A 199 -0.77 -8.39 -15.79
CA ASN A 199 0.16 -7.68 -14.89
C ASN A 199 -0.38 -7.56 -13.45
N SER A 200 -1.38 -8.35 -13.07
CA SER A 200 -1.95 -8.36 -11.72
C SER A 200 -1.28 -9.40 -10.83
N PHE A 201 -1.40 -9.21 -9.52
CA PHE A 201 -0.98 -10.20 -8.52
C PHE A 201 -1.88 -11.45 -8.63
N SER A 202 -1.36 -12.51 -9.24
CA SER A 202 -2.11 -13.70 -9.63
C SER A 202 -2.37 -14.64 -8.43
N LEU A 203 -3.18 -15.68 -8.65
CA LEU A 203 -3.42 -16.71 -7.64
C LEU A 203 -2.15 -17.48 -7.29
N GLU A 204 -1.27 -17.69 -8.27
CA GLU A 204 0.04 -18.30 -8.07
C GLU A 204 0.93 -17.41 -7.18
N HIS A 205 0.91 -16.08 -7.39
CA HIS A 205 1.62 -15.16 -6.50
C HIS A 205 1.06 -15.16 -5.07
N GLN A 206 -0.27 -15.27 -4.90
CA GLN A 206 -0.88 -15.41 -3.56
C GLN A 206 -0.43 -16.68 -2.85
N ALA A 207 -0.46 -17.83 -3.53
CA ALA A 207 -0.02 -19.09 -2.97
C ALA A 207 1.49 -19.07 -2.66
N HIS A 208 2.30 -18.52 -3.56
CA HIS A 208 3.74 -18.38 -3.36
C HIS A 208 4.08 -17.50 -2.16
N LEU A 209 3.34 -16.39 -1.94
CA LEU A 209 3.49 -15.56 -0.75
C LEU A 209 3.29 -16.36 0.56
N ALA A 210 2.30 -17.26 0.60
CA ALA A 210 2.08 -18.13 1.75
C ALA A 210 3.26 -19.10 1.96
N THR A 211 3.76 -19.73 0.89
CA THR A 211 4.93 -20.62 0.96
C THR A 211 6.18 -19.91 1.46
N ILE A 212 6.43 -18.65 1.06
CA ILE A 212 7.55 -17.87 1.60
C ILE A 212 7.34 -17.63 3.10
N ALA A 213 6.13 -17.28 3.54
CA ALA A 213 5.83 -17.07 4.95
C ALA A 213 6.04 -18.33 5.81
N GLU A 214 5.66 -19.50 5.29
CA GLU A 214 5.91 -20.81 5.91
C GLU A 214 7.41 -21.09 6.09
N ASN A 215 8.22 -20.81 5.06
CA ASN A 215 9.68 -20.99 5.14
C ASN A 215 10.34 -20.00 6.11
N LEU A 216 9.86 -18.76 6.18
CA LEU A 216 10.39 -17.76 7.10
C LEU A 216 10.09 -18.07 8.57
N VAL A 217 8.90 -18.58 8.88
CA VAL A 217 8.57 -18.95 10.27
C VAL A 217 9.39 -20.16 10.74
N GLN A 218 9.79 -21.07 9.85
CA GLN A 218 10.75 -22.14 10.18
C GLN A 218 12.11 -21.57 10.60
N ASN A 219 12.52 -20.44 10.02
CA ASN A 219 13.71 -19.68 10.41
C ASN A 219 13.44 -18.70 11.57
N ARG A 220 12.33 -18.90 12.31
CA ARG A 220 11.91 -18.10 13.47
C ARG A 220 11.56 -16.64 13.16
N ILE A 221 11.27 -16.30 11.90
CA ILE A 221 10.86 -14.95 11.49
C ILE A 221 9.32 -14.89 11.43
N PRO A 222 8.65 -14.10 12.29
CA PRO A 222 7.20 -13.99 12.27
C PRO A 222 6.68 -13.23 11.05
N VAL A 223 5.57 -13.72 10.49
CA VAL A 223 4.89 -13.10 9.34
C VAL A 223 3.40 -12.94 9.63
N LEU A 224 2.87 -11.73 9.44
CA LEU A 224 1.44 -11.42 9.49
C LEU A 224 0.94 -11.04 8.09
N ILE A 225 -0.06 -11.75 7.58
CA ILE A 225 -0.67 -11.46 6.27
C ILE A 225 -2.11 -11.01 6.45
N SER A 226 -2.52 -9.95 5.76
CA SER A 226 -3.94 -9.55 5.66
C SER A 226 -4.53 -9.85 4.29
N ASN A 227 -5.75 -10.41 4.25
CA ASN A 227 -6.48 -10.66 3.00
C ASN A 227 -8.00 -10.70 3.26
N HIS A 228 -8.79 -10.97 2.23
CA HIS A 228 -10.20 -11.34 2.40
C HIS A 228 -10.34 -12.70 3.09
N ASP A 229 -11.41 -12.88 3.89
CA ASP A 229 -11.77 -14.21 4.40
C ASP A 229 -12.56 -15.01 3.35
N THR A 230 -11.84 -15.85 2.60
CA THR A 230 -12.39 -16.74 1.56
C THR A 230 -11.90 -18.18 1.74
N ALA A 231 -12.51 -19.13 1.03
CA ALA A 231 -12.05 -20.52 1.03
C ALA A 231 -10.59 -20.65 0.56
N LEU A 232 -10.22 -19.96 -0.53
CA LEU A 232 -8.86 -19.98 -1.09
C LEU A 232 -7.83 -19.41 -0.11
N THR A 233 -8.11 -18.28 0.52
CA THR A 233 -7.19 -17.68 1.49
C THR A 233 -7.04 -18.54 2.76
N ARG A 234 -8.09 -19.26 3.17
CA ARG A 234 -8.00 -20.22 4.28
C ARG A 234 -7.18 -21.45 3.91
N GLU A 235 -7.24 -21.89 2.66
CA GLU A 235 -6.42 -22.97 2.13
C GLU A 235 -4.95 -22.55 2.05
N TRP A 236 -4.64 -21.40 1.45
CA TRP A 236 -3.26 -20.91 1.37
C TRP A 236 -2.64 -20.67 2.74
N TYR A 237 -3.40 -20.14 3.69
CA TYR A 237 -2.88 -19.79 5.02
C TYR A 237 -3.16 -20.86 6.09
N HIS A 238 -3.40 -22.12 5.70
CA HIS A 238 -3.83 -23.19 6.61
C HIS A 238 -2.82 -23.49 7.75
N GLN A 239 -1.53 -23.22 7.55
CA GLN A 239 -0.49 -23.38 8.58
C GLN A 239 -0.40 -22.20 9.55
N ALA A 240 -1.07 -21.08 9.26
CA ALA A 240 -1.07 -19.89 10.10
C ALA A 240 -2.16 -19.96 11.19
N LYS A 241 -1.97 -19.19 12.25
CA LYS A 241 -3.06 -18.87 13.18
C LYS A 241 -3.98 -17.83 12.53
N LEU A 242 -5.20 -18.24 12.22
CA LEU A 242 -6.17 -17.42 11.52
C LEU A 242 -7.05 -16.60 12.47
N HIS A 243 -7.15 -15.29 12.21
CA HIS A 243 -7.97 -14.35 12.95
C HIS A 243 -8.92 -13.61 12.00
N VAL A 244 -10.23 -13.73 12.26
CA VAL A 244 -11.26 -13.06 11.45
C VAL A 244 -11.57 -11.70 12.07
N VAL A 245 -11.50 -10.64 11.27
CA VAL A 245 -11.83 -9.27 11.66
C VAL A 245 -13.06 -8.82 10.86
N LYS A 246 -14.11 -8.40 11.56
CA LYS A 246 -15.35 -7.94 10.91
C LYS A 246 -15.19 -6.51 10.41
N VAL A 247 -15.05 -6.35 9.10
CA VAL A 247 -14.86 -5.03 8.48
C VAL A 247 -16.05 -4.70 7.60
N ARG A 248 -16.62 -3.50 7.78
CA ARG A 248 -17.61 -2.96 6.84
C ARG A 248 -16.89 -2.46 5.58
N ARG A 249 -16.42 -3.37 4.72
CA ARG A 249 -15.99 -2.99 3.37
C ARG A 249 -17.21 -2.87 2.47
N SER A 250 -17.39 -1.70 1.85
CA SER A 250 -18.36 -1.50 0.78
C SER A 250 -17.65 -1.66 -0.56
N ILE A 251 -17.83 -2.81 -1.21
CA ILE A 251 -17.22 -3.10 -2.51
C ILE A 251 -18.32 -3.13 -3.56
N SER A 252 -18.82 -1.95 -3.91
CA SER A 252 -19.68 -1.75 -5.09
C SER A 252 -19.90 -0.25 -5.31
N SER A 253 -19.74 0.21 -6.56
CA SER A 253 -20.18 1.55 -6.99
C SER A 253 -21.70 1.70 -6.97
N ASN A 254 -22.44 0.57 -7.00
CA ASN A 254 -23.90 0.51 -6.95
C ASN A 254 -24.37 0.20 -5.53
N GLY A 255 -25.14 1.12 -4.92
CA GLY A 255 -25.58 1.02 -3.52
C GLY A 255 -26.33 -0.27 -3.16
N GLY A 256 -26.99 -0.92 -4.14
CA GLY A 256 -27.79 -2.13 -3.94
C GLY A 256 -27.04 -3.46 -3.88
N THR A 257 -25.75 -3.52 -4.24
CA THR A 257 -24.98 -4.80 -4.33
C THR A 257 -23.78 -4.88 -3.39
N ARG A 258 -23.71 -4.02 -2.36
CA ARG A 258 -22.61 -4.02 -1.37
C ARG A 258 -22.63 -5.31 -0.53
N LYS A 259 -21.86 -6.32 -0.94
CA LYS A 259 -21.58 -7.50 -0.10
C LYS A 259 -20.53 -7.13 0.95
N LYS A 260 -20.80 -7.47 2.22
CA LYS A 260 -19.82 -7.40 3.30
C LYS A 260 -18.94 -8.65 3.21
N VAL A 261 -17.63 -8.47 3.20
CA VAL A 261 -16.66 -9.57 3.23
C VAL A 261 -15.78 -9.28 4.44
N ASP A 262 -15.67 -10.28 5.31
CA ASP A 262 -14.80 -10.21 6.48
C ASP A 262 -13.33 -10.23 6.05
N GLU A 263 -12.49 -9.72 6.94
CA GLU A 263 -11.04 -9.70 6.75
C GLU A 263 -10.40 -10.87 7.47
N LEU A 264 -9.37 -11.45 6.88
CA LEU A 264 -8.56 -12.50 7.47
C LEU A 264 -7.16 -11.96 7.77
N LEU A 265 -6.72 -12.12 9.02
CA LEU A 265 -5.35 -11.93 9.46
C LEU A 265 -4.74 -13.31 9.72
N ALA A 266 -3.74 -13.69 8.94
CA ALA A 266 -3.02 -14.96 9.06
C ALA A 266 -1.66 -14.71 9.72
N LEU A 267 -1.49 -15.18 10.95
CA LEU A 267 -0.25 -15.03 11.71
C LEU A 267 0.56 -16.33 11.69
N TYR A 268 1.71 -16.30 11.03
CA TYR A 268 2.77 -17.29 11.15
C TYR A 268 3.68 -16.86 12.30
N CYS A 269 3.57 -17.55 13.44
CA CYS A 269 4.37 -17.26 14.62
C CYS A 269 5.28 -18.46 14.92
N PRO A 270 6.58 -18.24 15.21
CA PRO A 270 7.46 -19.32 15.65
C PRO A 270 6.91 -19.97 16.92
N ALA A 271 7.07 -21.29 17.04
CA ALA A 271 6.72 -21.96 18.29
C ALA A 271 7.54 -21.37 19.44
N THR A 272 6.87 -20.97 20.53
CA THR A 272 7.52 -20.68 21.81
C THR A 272 8.23 -21.95 22.26
N LEU A 273 9.55 -21.86 22.51
CA LEU A 273 10.31 -22.92 23.18
C LEU A 273 9.85 -23.05 24.64
#